data_AF-A0AAP0B7K9-F1
#
_entry.id   AF-A0AAP0B7K9-F1
#
_cell.length_a   1.000
_cell.length_b   1.000
_cell.length_c   1.000
_cell.angle_alpha   90.00
_cell.angle_beta   90.00
_cell.angle_gamma   90.00
#
_symmetry.space_group_name_H-M   'P 1'
#
loop_
_entity.id
_entity.type
_entity.pdbx_description
1 polymer ?
#
loop_
_entity_poly.entity_id
_entity_poly.type
_entity_poly.pdbx_seq_one_letter_code
_entity_poly.pdbx_strand_id
1 'polypeptide(L)'
;MGSQIHCVTSKVGLDTDISVSNSLIAMYGECVRVPESWKIFMSMSGYDQISWNSMLGVLANSEAPSEESLVVFMDMMKRGWTPNRVTFVSLLSTLIPCSLLEIGK
;
A
#
# COMPACT_ATOMS: atom_id res chain seq x y z
N MET A 1 9.73 -8.59 14.36
CA MET A 1 10.42 -7.29 14.44
C MET A 1 9.46 -6.12 14.25
N GLY A 2 8.71 -6.07 13.14
CA GLY A 2 7.88 -4.91 12.81
C GLY A 2 6.82 -4.49 13.84
N SER A 3 6.20 -5.44 14.54
CA SER A 3 5.24 -5.13 15.61
C SER A 3 5.85 -4.43 16.83
N GLN A 4 7.13 -4.67 17.12
CA GLN A 4 7.82 -4.00 18.24
C GLN A 4 8.15 -2.56 17.87
N ILE A 5 8.61 -2.32 16.63
CA ILE A 5 8.86 -0.97 16.10
C ILE A 5 7.55 -0.18 16.04
N HIS A 6 6.48 -0.78 15.50
CA HIS A 6 5.16 -0.16 15.44
C HIS A 6 4.60 0.19 16.84
N CYS A 7 4.79 -0.68 17.84
CA CYS A 7 4.38 -0.38 19.21
C CYS A 7 5.13 0.82 19.78
N VAL A 8 6.43 0.93 19.49
CA VAL A 8 7.24 2.09 19.93
C VAL A 8 6.79 3.35 19.22
N THR A 9 6.64 3.35 17.89
CA THR A 9 6.23 4.53 17.12
C THR A 9 4.85 5.04 17.53
N SER A 10 3.89 4.13 17.77
CA SER A 10 2.55 4.51 18.23
C SER A 10 2.55 5.08 19.66
N LYS A 11 3.38 4.53 20.55
CA LYS A 11 3.53 5.07 21.92
C LYS A 11 4.10 6.49 21.96
N VAL A 12 4.92 6.86 20.99
CA VAL A 12 5.48 8.22 20.88
C VAL A 12 4.74 9.11 19.88
N GLY A 13 3.61 8.63 19.32
CA GLY A 13 2.77 9.38 18.37
C GLY A 13 3.40 9.63 17.00
N LEU A 14 4.50 8.95 16.66
CA LEU A 14 5.19 9.09 15.39
C LEU A 14 4.47 8.40 14.23
N ASP A 15 3.49 7.54 14.52
CA ASP A 15 2.58 6.97 13.52
C ASP A 15 1.67 8.01 12.84
N THR A 16 1.63 9.24 13.35
CA THR A 16 0.98 10.39 12.70
C THR A 16 1.80 11.04 11.59
N ASP A 17 3.10 10.75 11.51
CA ASP A 17 3.96 11.23 10.43
C ASP A 17 3.78 10.35 9.18
N ILE A 18 3.45 10.98 8.05
CA ILE A 18 3.17 10.30 6.78
C ILE A 18 4.35 9.40 6.35
N SER A 19 5.59 9.85 6.54
CA SER A 19 6.77 9.08 6.16
C SER A 19 6.95 7.84 7.03
N VAL A 20 6.67 7.95 8.32
CA VAL A 20 6.67 6.81 9.26
C VAL A 20 5.56 5.83 8.90
N SER A 21 4.33 6.31 8.65
CA SER A 21 3.22 5.44 8.23
C SER A 21 3.53 4.71 6.93
N ASN A 22 4.09 5.41 5.93
CA ASN A 22 4.52 4.83 4.65
C ASN A 22 5.57 3.73 4.85
N SER A 23 6.54 3.96 5.73
CA SER A 23 7.58 2.98 6.07
C SER A 23 7.01 1.75 6.76
N LEU A 24 6.03 1.93 7.66
CA LEU A 24 5.35 0.82 8.33
C LEU A 24 4.50 0.00 7.35
N ILE A 25 3.78 0.65 6.42
CA ILE A 25 3.03 -0.04 5.36
C ILE A 25 3.97 -0.91 4.52
N ALA A 26 5.09 -0.36 4.05
CA ALA A 26 6.07 -1.12 3.26
C ALA A 26 6.63 -2.32 4.05
N MET A 27 7.01 -2.09 5.31
CA MET A 27 7.55 -3.14 6.19
C MET A 27 6.54 -4.28 6.45
N TYR A 28 5.27 -3.97 6.70
CA TYR A 28 4.24 -4.99 6.85
C TYR A 28 3.94 -5.69 5.51
N GLY A 29 4.01 -4.97 4.40
CA GLY A 29 3.92 -5.51 3.05
C GLY A 29 4.98 -6.57 2.75
N GLU A 30 6.25 -6.30 3.06
CA GLU A 30 7.36 -7.26 2.90
C GLU A 30 7.18 -8.52 3.75
N CYS A 31 6.40 -8.42 4.84
CA CYS A 31 6.05 -9.54 5.68
C CYS A 31 4.75 -10.26 5.24
N VAL A 32 4.18 -9.91 4.07
CA VAL A 32 2.90 -10.43 3.54
C VAL A 32 1.74 -10.21 4.53
N ARG A 33 1.81 -9.12 5.29
CA ARG A 33 0.83 -8.74 6.33
C ARG A 33 -0.05 -7.62 5.81
N VAL A 34 -0.89 -7.96 4.83
CA VAL A 34 -1.83 -7.04 4.19
C VAL A 34 -2.80 -6.41 5.19
N PRO A 35 -3.42 -7.15 6.14
CA PRO A 35 -4.37 -6.55 7.08
C PRO A 35 -3.77 -5.47 7.97
N GLU A 36 -2.52 -5.65 8.41
CA GLU A 36 -1.80 -4.65 9.21
C GLU A 36 -1.44 -3.42 8.38
N SER A 37 -1.02 -3.63 7.14
CA SER A 37 -0.76 -2.54 6.18
C SER A 37 -2.02 -1.71 5.95
N TRP A 38 -3.17 -2.37 5.78
CA TRP A 38 -4.48 -1.73 5.61
C TRP A 38 -4.89 -0.93 6.83
N LYS A 39 -4.69 -1.50 8.03
CA LYS A 39 -5.02 -0.83 9.29
C LYS A 39 -4.23 0.47 9.45
N ILE A 40 -2.94 0.46 9.11
CA ILE A 40 -2.11 1.67 9.16
C ILE A 40 -2.64 2.67 8.13
N PHE A 41 -2.78 2.25 6.87
CA PHE A 41 -3.24 3.09 5.78
C PHE A 41 -4.56 3.80 6.11
N MET A 42 -5.56 3.07 6.63
CA MET A 42 -6.86 3.62 7.01
C MET A 42 -6.81 4.54 8.25
N SER A 43 -5.77 4.43 9.08
CA SER A 43 -5.61 5.29 10.26
C SER A 43 -4.88 6.60 9.97
N MET A 44 -4.30 6.76 8.77
CA MET A 44 -3.57 7.97 8.38
C MET A 44 -4.50 9.18 8.24
N SER A 45 -4.08 10.31 8.81
CA SER A 45 -4.78 11.60 8.73
C SER A 45 -4.55 12.35 7.41
N GLY A 46 -3.48 12.00 6.70
CA GLY A 46 -3.12 12.54 5.39
C GLY A 46 -2.37 11.48 4.58
N TYR A 47 -2.37 11.66 3.27
CA TYR A 47 -1.75 10.74 2.31
C TYR A 47 -0.85 11.55 1.40
N ASP A 48 0.23 10.94 0.94
CA ASP A 48 1.01 11.45 -0.19
C ASP A 48 1.03 10.42 -1.33
N GLN A 49 1.71 10.75 -2.43
CA GLN A 49 1.86 9.83 -3.56
C GLN A 49 2.49 8.49 -3.14
N ILE A 50 3.38 8.52 -2.16
CA ILE A 50 4.06 7.33 -1.65
C ILE A 50 3.07 6.47 -0.88
N SER A 51 2.17 7.04 -0.07
CA SER A 51 1.13 6.30 0.66
C SER A 51 0.28 5.43 -0.28
N TRP A 52 -0.24 6.03 -1.35
CA TRP A 52 -1.06 5.32 -2.34
C TRP A 52 -0.28 4.22 -3.07
N ASN A 53 0.93 4.56 -3.52
CA ASN A 53 1.78 3.62 -4.25
C ASN A 53 2.27 2.47 -3.35
N SER A 54 2.57 2.74 -2.07
CA SER A 54 2.94 1.73 -1.10
C SER A 54 1.79 0.74 -0.89
N MET A 55 0.56 1.23 -0.64
CA MET A 55 -0.59 0.35 -0.45
C MET A 55 -0.90 -0.50 -1.69
N LEU A 56 -0.89 0.10 -2.89
CA LEU A 56 -1.04 -0.64 -4.15
C LEU A 56 0.10 -1.65 -4.37
N GLY A 57 1.33 -1.31 -3.99
CA GLY A 57 2.47 -2.22 -4.03
C GLY A 57 2.33 -3.40 -3.09
N VAL A 58 1.79 -3.19 -1.88
CA VAL A 58 1.47 -4.29 -0.95
C VAL A 58 0.45 -5.23 -1.57
N LEU A 59 -0.63 -4.69 -2.15
CA LEU A 59 -1.66 -5.52 -2.79
C LEU A 59 -1.12 -6.29 -3.99
N ALA A 60 -0.30 -5.64 -4.83
CA ALA A 60 0.34 -6.26 -6.00
C ALA A 60 1.27 -7.43 -5.67
N ASN A 61 1.88 -7.44 -4.48
CA ASN A 61 2.77 -8.51 -4.04
C ASN A 61 2.09 -9.49 -3.07
N SER A 62 0.75 -9.49 -3.03
CA SER A 62 -0.03 -10.34 -2.14
C SER A 62 -1.05 -11.17 -2.92
N GLU A 63 -1.68 -12.12 -2.23
CA GLU A 63 -2.81 -12.90 -2.76
C GLU A 63 -4.16 -12.16 -2.56
N ALA A 64 -4.14 -10.85 -2.27
CA ALA A 64 -5.35 -10.08 -2.07
C ALA A 64 -6.20 -9.99 -3.34
N PRO A 65 -7.54 -9.96 -3.23
CA PRO A 65 -8.41 -9.78 -4.38
C PRO A 65 -8.10 -8.49 -5.14
N SER A 66 -8.15 -8.56 -6.48
CA SER A 66 -7.87 -7.43 -7.37
C SER A 66 -8.78 -6.21 -7.09
N GLU A 67 -9.98 -6.45 -6.59
CA GLU A 67 -10.98 -5.46 -6.20
C GLU A 67 -10.46 -4.51 -5.12
N GLU A 68 -9.63 -4.99 -4.19
CA GLU A 68 -9.05 -4.14 -3.14
C GLU A 68 -8.13 -3.07 -3.76
N SER A 69 -7.38 -3.43 -4.80
CA SER A 69 -6.50 -2.48 -5.49
C SER A 69 -7.28 -1.41 -6.26
N LEU A 70 -8.43 -1.79 -6.82
CA LEU A 70 -9.36 -0.85 -7.46
C LEU A 70 -9.96 0.11 -6.44
N VAL A 71 -10.30 -0.37 -5.25
CA VAL A 71 -10.79 0.50 -4.17
C VAL A 71 -9.74 1.56 -3.80
N VAL A 72 -8.49 1.17 -3.61
CA VAL A 72 -7.39 2.12 -3.32
C VAL A 72 -7.22 3.13 -4.45
N PHE A 73 -7.16 2.66 -5.70
CA PHE A 73 -7.00 3.51 -6.87
C PHE A 73 -8.15 4.51 -7.04
N MET A 74 -9.39 4.07 -6.82
CA MET A 74 -10.55 4.96 -6.89
C MET A 74 -10.56 5.99 -5.76
N ASP A 75 -10.17 5.62 -4.53
CA ASP A 75 -10.10 6.57 -3.42
C ASP A 75 -9.01 7.63 -3.65
N MET A 76 -7.84 7.22 -4.17
CA MET A 76 -6.78 8.13 -4.61
C MET A 76 -7.32 9.19 -5.57
N MET A 77 -8.01 8.76 -6.64
CA MET A 77 -8.58 9.66 -7.64
C MET A 77 -9.68 10.57 -7.06
N LYS A 78 -10.57 10.02 -6.22
CA LYS A 78 -11.64 10.80 -5.58
C LYS A 78 -11.09 11.92 -4.69
N ARG A 79 -9.92 11.70 -4.09
CA ARG A 79 -9.21 12.68 -3.26
C ARG A 79 -8.35 13.66 -4.08
N GLY A 80 -8.43 13.62 -5.41
CA GLY A 80 -7.75 14.56 -6.31
C GLY A 80 -6.29 14.22 -6.58
N TRP A 81 -5.81 13.04 -6.18
CA TRP A 81 -4.45 12.61 -6.49
C TRP A 81 -4.36 12.09 -7.93
N THR A 82 -3.30 12.48 -8.63
CA THR A 82 -3.06 12.04 -10.01
C THR A 82 -2.23 10.75 -10.01
N PRO A 83 -2.75 9.64 -10.55
CA PRO A 83 -1.99 8.41 -10.71
C PRO A 83 -0.70 8.63 -11.51
N ASN A 84 0.40 8.03 -11.08
CA ASN A 84 1.68 8.07 -11.80
C ASN A 84 2.04 6.69 -12.36
N ARG A 85 3.20 6.61 -13.04
CA ARG A 85 3.68 5.37 -13.64
C ARG A 85 3.70 4.21 -12.64
N VAL A 86 4.13 4.45 -11.40
CA VAL A 86 4.19 3.41 -10.36
C VAL A 86 2.78 2.95 -9.99
N THR A 87 1.84 3.89 -9.82
CA THR A 87 0.43 3.59 -9.56
C THR A 87 -0.14 2.61 -10.59
N PHE A 88 0.07 2.89 -11.88
CA PHE A 88 -0.44 2.03 -12.96
C PHE A 88 0.25 0.67 -13.01
N VAL A 89 1.58 0.61 -12.82
CA VAL A 89 2.30 -0.67 -12.81
C VAL A 89 1.79 -1.56 -11.68
N SER A 90 1.63 -1.02 -10.47
CA SER A 90 1.12 -1.78 -9.32
C SER A 90 -0.32 -2.23 -9.54
N LEU A 91 -1.19 -1.35 -10.05
CA LEU A 91 -2.58 -1.70 -10.35
C LEU A 91 -2.70 -2.76 -11.46
N LEU A 92 -1.92 -2.67 -12.52
CA LEU A 92 -1.96 -3.69 -13.57
C LEU A 92 -1.46 -5.05 -13.06
N SER A 93 -0.50 -5.05 -12.14
CA SER A 93 0.04 -6.27 -11.54
C SER A 93 -0.99 -7.02 -10.69
N THR A 94 -1.99 -6.33 -10.11
CA THR A 94 -3.08 -6.97 -9.35
C THR A 94 -4.21 -7.47 -10.25
N LEU A 95 -4.39 -6.87 -11.43
CA LEU A 95 -5.48 -7.19 -12.36
C LEU A 95 -5.11 -8.30 -13.34
N ILE A 96 -3.82 -8.49 -13.63
CA ILE A 96 -3.35 -9.46 -14.60
C ILE A 96 -2.85 -10.70 -13.85
N PRO A 97 -3.37 -11.91 -14.15
CA PRO A 97 -2.83 -13.14 -13.59
C PRO A 97 -1.33 -13.28 -13.91
N CYS A 98 -0.52 -13.68 -12.94
CA CYS A 98 0.94 -13.85 -13.10
C CYS A 98 1.33 -14.61 -14.37
N SER A 99 0.54 -15.59 -14.80
CA SER A 99 0.76 -16.38 -16.02
C SER A 99 0.78 -15.58 -17.32
N LEU A 100 0.13 -14.41 -17.36
CA LEU A 100 0.06 -13.58 -18.57
C LEU A 100 1.23 -12.58 -18.66
N LEU A 101 1.84 -12.23 -17.52
CA LEU A 101 2.95 -11.27 -17.47
C LEU A 101 4.27 -11.88 -17.98
N GLU A 102 4.41 -13.21 -17.93
CA GLU A 102 5.58 -13.93 -18.45
C GLU A 102 5.62 -14.02 -19.98
N ILE A 103 4.50 -13.79 -20.67
CA ILE A 103 4.40 -13.89 -22.14
C ILE A 103 5.03 -12.66 -22.83
N GLY A 104 5.34 -11.59 -22.07
CA GLY A 104 5.88 -10.34 -22.58
C GLY A 104 7.40 -10.17 -22.54
N LYS A 105 8.18 -11.23 -22.26
CA LYS A 105 9.64 -11.22 -22.29
C LYS A 105 10.22 -11.96 -23.49
#